data_AF-A0A832GDT9-F1
#
_entry.id   AF-A0A832GDT9-F1
#
_cell.length_a   1.000
_cell.length_b   1.000
_cell.length_c   1.000
_cell.angle_alpha   90.00
_cell.angle_beta   90.00
_cell.angle_gamma   90.00
#
_symmetry.space_group_name_H-M   'P 1'
#
loop_
_entity.id
_entity.type
_entity.pdbx_description
1 polymer ?
#
loop_
_entity_poly.entity_id
_entity_poly.type
_entity_poly.pdbx_seq_one_letter_code
_entity_poly.pdbx_strand_id
1 'polypeptide(L)'
;MRGGCLIAAVAAALFAAGCSREQAPAYSRATPVDSVRAMLNAIAQRDADQFRASYSKQADAAYVEAMAALLKASVELEKAATEKFNRDLARDLSGSAGAGAEDLRLLDEAVVETEGSTAVVRFHRPGGGERRLRLVREEGQWLLVGDDSADADTFAAAARRLRDLAEAMAQAAADLRADRFKGREARDVRTELRGRFVGLLMADRKQAQVGTSLGADWAEGRRISR
;
A
#
# COMPACT_ATOMS: atom_id res chain seq x y z
N MET A 1 15.10 1.91 -14.34
CA MET A 1 15.08 1.34 -12.97
C MET A 1 13.63 1.21 -12.53
N ARG A 2 13.26 0.10 -11.88
CA ARG A 2 11.87 -0.36 -11.75
C ARG A 2 11.16 0.27 -10.54
N GLY A 3 10.49 1.41 -10.74
CA GLY A 3 9.59 2.07 -9.76
C GLY A 3 8.24 1.35 -9.53
N GLY A 4 8.21 0.02 -9.57
CA GLY A 4 6.97 -0.78 -9.52
C GLY A 4 6.66 -1.42 -8.16
N CYS A 5 7.53 -1.29 -7.16
CA CYS A 5 7.51 -2.16 -5.98
C CYS A 5 6.61 -1.68 -4.81
N LEU A 6 6.11 -0.44 -4.80
CA LEU A 6 5.31 0.06 -3.68
C LEU A 6 3.93 -0.61 -3.62
N ILE A 7 3.30 -0.79 -4.78
CA ILE A 7 1.90 -1.20 -4.91
C ILE A 7 1.77 -2.72 -4.91
N ALA A 8 2.72 -3.42 -5.54
CA ALA A 8 2.77 -4.89 -5.50
C ALA A 8 3.06 -5.41 -4.08
N ALA A 9 3.88 -4.69 -3.32
CA ALA A 9 4.16 -5.03 -1.92
C ALA A 9 2.93 -4.83 -1.04
N VAL A 10 2.20 -3.71 -1.18
CA VAL A 10 0.93 -3.44 -0.44
C VAL A 10 -0.20 -4.40 -0.85
N ALA A 11 -0.21 -4.87 -2.10
CA ALA A 11 -1.17 -5.88 -2.54
C ALA A 11 -0.86 -7.28 -1.99
N ALA A 12 0.39 -7.76 -2.07
CA ALA A 12 0.77 -9.09 -1.60
C ALA A 12 0.66 -9.22 -0.07
N ALA A 13 1.03 -8.13 0.60
CA ALA A 13 0.78 -7.80 2.00
C ALA A 13 -0.63 -8.11 2.50
N LEU A 14 -1.64 -7.73 1.71
CA LEU A 14 -3.06 -7.87 2.01
C LEU A 14 -3.59 -9.28 1.76
N PHE A 15 -2.77 -10.34 1.65
CA PHE A 15 -3.29 -11.71 1.43
C PHE A 15 -2.55 -12.82 2.18
N ALA A 16 -1.70 -12.49 3.16
CA ALA A 16 -0.99 -13.48 3.99
C ALA A 16 -1.54 -13.54 5.43
N ALA A 17 -1.74 -14.76 5.92
CA ALA A 17 -2.55 -15.10 7.09
C ALA A 17 -1.91 -14.82 8.47
N GLY A 18 -2.74 -14.46 9.46
CA GLY A 18 -2.76 -15.19 10.74
C GLY A 18 -2.00 -14.67 11.98
N CYS A 19 -2.45 -13.65 12.72
CA CYS A 19 -2.64 -13.65 14.20
C CYS A 19 -3.30 -12.37 14.78
N SER A 20 -3.72 -12.42 16.05
CA SER A 20 -4.68 -11.58 16.79
C SER A 20 -4.39 -10.06 16.89
N ARG A 21 -5.47 -9.25 16.96
CA ARG A 21 -5.46 -7.78 17.03
C ARG A 21 -5.53 -7.31 18.49
N GLU A 22 -4.38 -7.16 19.13
CA GLU A 22 -4.24 -6.43 20.40
C GLU A 22 -4.16 -4.93 20.08
N GLN A 23 -4.97 -4.12 20.76
CA GLN A 23 -5.03 -2.68 20.53
C GLN A 23 -3.75 -2.05 21.11
N ALA A 24 -2.76 -1.85 20.24
CA ALA A 24 -1.46 -1.36 20.66
C ALA A 24 -1.53 0.10 21.14
N PRO A 25 -0.68 0.51 22.10
CA PRO A 25 -0.61 1.89 22.55
C PRO A 25 -0.29 2.84 21.39
N ALA A 26 -0.69 4.11 21.52
CA ALA A 26 -0.31 5.17 20.59
C ALA A 26 1.21 5.14 20.39
N TYR A 27 1.65 4.80 19.18
CA TYR A 27 3.06 4.57 18.92
C TYR A 27 3.83 5.87 19.08
N SER A 28 4.91 5.81 19.88
CA SER A 28 5.86 6.92 20.01
C SER A 28 6.35 7.34 18.62
N ARG A 29 6.52 8.65 18.42
CA ARG A 29 7.15 9.23 17.21
C ARG A 29 8.38 10.06 17.59
N ALA A 30 9.02 9.68 18.70
CA ALA A 30 10.16 10.38 19.28
C ALA A 30 11.45 10.19 18.48
N THR A 31 11.58 9.08 17.75
CA THR A 31 12.74 8.78 16.89
C THR A 31 12.30 8.55 15.44
N PRO A 32 13.20 8.68 14.44
CA PRO A 32 12.86 8.40 13.04
C PRO A 32 12.35 6.97 12.83
N VAL A 33 12.98 5.99 13.49
CA VAL A 33 12.58 4.57 13.42
C VAL A 33 11.20 4.36 14.03
N ASP A 34 10.92 4.96 15.18
CA ASP A 34 9.61 4.83 15.82
C ASP A 34 8.49 5.44 14.97
N SER A 35 8.77 6.51 14.22
CA SER A 35 7.82 7.08 13.27
C SER A 35 7.51 6.14 12.09
N VAL A 36 8.53 5.52 11.50
CA VAL A 36 8.33 4.48 10.47
C VAL A 36 7.56 3.29 11.05
N ARG A 37 7.90 2.86 12.27
CA ARG A 37 7.20 1.78 12.97
C ARG A 37 5.74 2.11 13.20
N ALA A 38 5.43 3.33 13.65
CA ALA A 38 4.07 3.82 13.83
C ALA A 38 3.27 3.78 12.53
N MET A 39 3.84 4.24 11.41
CA MET A 39 3.21 4.15 10.10
C MET A 39 2.93 2.70 9.68
N LEU A 40 3.92 1.80 9.79
CA LEU A 40 3.75 0.39 9.44
C LEU A 40 2.69 -0.30 10.31
N ASN A 41 2.65 0.04 11.60
CA ASN A 41 1.61 -0.46 12.50
C ASN A 41 0.22 0.08 12.16
N ALA A 42 0.10 1.36 11.79
CA ALA A 42 -1.16 1.91 11.31
C ALA A 42 -1.67 1.17 10.06
N ILE A 43 -0.78 0.80 9.13
CA ILE A 43 -1.14 -0.06 7.98
C ILE A 43 -1.59 -1.45 8.45
N ALA A 44 -0.81 -2.10 9.33
CA ALA A 44 -1.13 -3.43 9.84
C ALA A 44 -2.48 -3.47 10.59
N GLN A 45 -2.78 -2.40 11.32
CA GLN A 45 -4.03 -2.21 12.04
C GLN A 45 -5.14 -1.59 11.18
N ARG A 46 -4.86 -1.23 9.92
CA ARG A 46 -5.78 -0.54 9.01
C ARG A 46 -6.39 0.72 9.63
N ASP A 47 -5.59 1.42 10.44
CA ASP A 47 -5.94 2.68 11.08
C ASP A 47 -5.60 3.84 10.15
N ALA A 48 -6.61 4.31 9.41
CA ALA A 48 -6.44 5.38 8.44
C ALA A 48 -6.03 6.72 9.09
N ASP A 49 -6.49 6.99 10.32
CA ASP A 49 -6.23 8.26 10.99
C ASP A 49 -4.83 8.27 11.58
N GLN A 50 -4.40 7.17 12.20
CA GLN A 50 -3.03 7.04 12.66
C GLN A 50 -2.04 7.00 11.48
N PHE A 51 -2.43 6.38 10.35
CA PHE A 51 -1.64 6.40 9.12
C PHE A 51 -1.42 7.84 8.63
N ARG A 52 -2.49 8.64 8.49
CA ARG A 52 -2.40 10.06 8.12
C ARG A 52 -1.51 10.83 9.09
N ALA A 53 -1.69 10.60 10.39
CA ALA A 53 -0.94 11.30 11.42
C ALA A 53 0.57 11.07 11.29
N SER A 54 1.02 9.93 10.75
CA SER A 54 2.45 9.65 10.55
C SER A 54 3.11 10.48 9.45
N TYR A 55 2.36 11.19 8.61
CA TYR A 55 2.93 11.99 7.51
C TYR A 55 3.03 13.48 7.86
N SER A 56 4.08 14.09 7.33
CA SER A 56 4.31 15.54 7.34
C SER A 56 3.37 16.22 6.34
N LYS A 57 3.11 17.51 6.55
CA LYS A 57 2.42 18.38 5.58
C LYS A 57 3.13 18.48 4.23
N GLN A 58 4.42 18.13 4.17
CA GLN A 58 5.23 18.11 2.95
C GLN A 58 5.04 16.84 2.12
N ALA A 59 4.35 15.83 2.66
CA ALA A 59 4.08 14.59 1.93
C ALA A 59 3.10 14.81 0.78
N ASP A 60 3.12 13.89 -0.20
CA ASP A 60 2.12 13.87 -1.27
C ASP A 60 0.74 13.53 -0.68
N ALA A 61 -0.10 14.57 -0.52
CA ALA A 61 -1.41 14.44 0.09
C ALA A 61 -2.34 13.49 -0.69
N ALA A 62 -2.21 13.43 -2.02
CA ALA A 62 -3.06 12.56 -2.84
C ALA A 62 -2.72 11.08 -2.60
N TYR A 63 -1.43 10.75 -2.46
CA TYR A 63 -0.99 9.41 -2.08
C TYR A 63 -1.45 9.03 -0.67
N VAL A 64 -1.25 9.92 0.31
CA VAL A 64 -1.62 9.66 1.72
C VAL A 64 -3.13 9.42 1.83
N GLU A 65 -3.96 10.26 1.22
CA GLU A 65 -5.41 10.10 1.25
C GLU A 65 -5.89 8.86 0.48
N ALA A 66 -5.26 8.53 -0.65
CA ALA A 66 -5.60 7.32 -1.39
C ALA A 66 -5.32 6.05 -0.58
N MET A 67 -4.18 6.01 0.12
CA MET A 67 -3.86 4.88 1.01
C MET A 67 -4.80 4.83 2.22
N ALA A 68 -5.10 5.98 2.84
CA ALA A 68 -6.06 6.03 3.95
C ALA A 68 -7.47 5.58 3.54
N ALA A 69 -7.92 5.96 2.33
CA ALA A 69 -9.18 5.48 1.75
C ALA A 69 -9.17 3.97 1.53
N LEU A 70 -8.06 3.41 1.03
CA LEU A 70 -7.88 1.97 0.87
C LEU A 70 -7.95 1.23 2.21
N LEU A 71 -7.26 1.72 3.25
CA LEU A 71 -7.32 1.11 4.59
C LEU A 71 -8.76 1.09 5.12
N LYS A 72 -9.50 2.20 4.98
CA LYS A 72 -10.92 2.27 5.37
C LYS A 72 -11.79 1.30 4.56
N ALA A 73 -11.62 1.26 3.23
CA ALA A 73 -12.39 0.36 2.37
C ALA A 73 -12.13 -1.12 2.70
N SER A 74 -10.89 -1.48 3.06
CA SER A 74 -10.53 -2.85 3.48
C SER A 74 -11.23 -3.27 4.78
N VAL A 75 -11.39 -2.35 5.74
CA VAL A 75 -12.13 -2.59 6.99
C VAL A 75 -13.62 -2.76 6.70
N GLU A 76 -14.19 -1.94 5.83
CA GLU A 76 -15.60 -2.05 5.45
C GLU A 76 -15.91 -3.34 4.68
N LEU A 77 -14.98 -3.79 3.83
CA LEU A 77 -15.07 -5.07 3.15
C LEU A 77 -15.01 -6.24 4.16
N GLU A 78 -14.12 -6.19 5.16
CA GLU A 78 -14.05 -7.20 6.23
C GLU A 78 -15.37 -7.32 6.98
N LYS A 79 -15.96 -6.18 7.38
CA LYS A 79 -17.22 -6.14 8.10
C LYS A 79 -18.35 -6.77 7.26
N ALA A 80 -18.49 -6.33 6.01
CA ALA A 80 -19.51 -6.85 5.10
C ALA A 80 -19.35 -8.36 4.84
N ALA A 81 -18.11 -8.84 4.69
CA ALA A 81 -17.83 -10.27 4.51
C ALA A 81 -18.12 -11.07 5.79
N THR A 82 -17.82 -10.52 6.96
CA THR A 82 -18.09 -11.15 8.26
C THR A 82 -19.59 -11.31 8.48
N GLU A 83 -20.37 -10.29 8.12
CA GLU A 83 -21.83 -10.28 8.26
C GLU A 83 -22.51 -11.34 7.37
N LYS A 84 -21.98 -11.61 6.18
CA LYS A 84 -22.64 -12.47 5.17
C LYS A 84 -22.16 -13.92 5.14
N PHE A 85 -20.90 -14.18 5.47
CA PHE A 85 -20.33 -15.53 5.38
C PHE A 85 -19.83 -16.02 6.74
N ASN A 86 -18.63 -15.60 7.15
CA ASN A 86 -18.00 -15.89 8.43
C ASN A 86 -16.69 -15.08 8.56
N ARG A 87 -16.06 -15.15 9.75
CA ARG A 87 -14.79 -14.45 10.04
C ARG A 87 -13.61 -14.90 9.18
N ASP A 88 -13.58 -16.16 8.73
CA ASP A 88 -12.45 -16.70 7.96
C ASP A 88 -12.42 -16.11 6.54
N LEU A 89 -13.57 -16.04 5.86
CA LEU A 89 -13.66 -15.36 4.56
C LEU A 89 -13.35 -13.87 4.70
N ALA A 90 -13.84 -13.22 5.75
CA ALA A 90 -13.57 -11.81 6.00
C ALA A 90 -12.08 -11.52 6.19
N ARG A 91 -11.38 -12.40 6.90
CA ARG A 91 -9.93 -12.31 7.10
C ARG A 91 -9.16 -12.46 5.79
N ASP A 92 -9.53 -13.44 4.98
CA ASP A 92 -8.92 -13.71 3.67
C ASP A 92 -9.13 -12.57 2.66
N LEU A 93 -10.29 -11.91 2.71
CA LEU A 93 -10.66 -10.80 1.81
C LEU A 93 -10.09 -9.45 2.25
N SER A 94 -9.96 -9.24 3.56
CA SER A 94 -9.50 -7.97 4.14
C SER A 94 -8.00 -7.87 4.34
N GLY A 95 -7.30 -8.99 4.19
CA GLY A 95 -5.86 -8.97 4.06
C GLY A 95 -5.07 -8.66 5.32
N SER A 96 -5.51 -9.18 6.45
CA SER A 96 -4.91 -8.81 7.73
C SER A 96 -3.67 -9.65 8.07
N ALA A 97 -2.54 -8.93 8.17
CA ALA A 97 -1.39 -9.09 9.09
C ALA A 97 -0.01 -9.53 8.54
N GLY A 98 0.14 -9.92 7.27
CA GLY A 98 1.49 -10.27 6.74
C GLY A 98 2.29 -9.06 6.23
N ALA A 99 1.58 -8.09 5.67
CA ALA A 99 2.07 -6.90 4.99
C ALA A 99 3.21 -6.12 5.64
N GLY A 100 3.02 -5.84 6.91
CA GLY A 100 3.91 -4.99 7.69
C GLY A 100 4.81 -5.81 8.58
N ALA A 101 4.54 -7.08 8.83
CA ALA A 101 5.31 -7.88 9.77
C ALA A 101 6.76 -8.11 9.30
N GLU A 102 6.94 -8.35 8.00
CA GLU A 102 8.28 -8.44 7.41
C GLU A 102 8.98 -7.08 7.42
N ASP A 103 8.32 -6.02 6.94
CA ASP A 103 8.87 -4.66 6.95
C ASP A 103 9.19 -4.17 8.38
N LEU A 104 8.38 -4.53 9.38
CA LEU A 104 8.60 -4.23 10.80
C LEU A 104 9.83 -4.97 11.34
N ARG A 105 10.04 -6.23 10.95
CA ARG A 105 11.24 -6.98 11.34
C ARG A 105 12.50 -6.39 10.70
N LEU A 106 12.42 -5.99 9.44
CA LEU A 106 13.55 -5.37 8.73
C LEU A 106 13.90 -3.98 9.27
N LEU A 107 12.94 -3.31 9.91
CA LEU A 107 13.14 -1.99 10.49
C LEU A 107 14.11 -2.03 11.69
N ASP A 108 14.22 -3.17 12.38
CA ASP A 108 15.17 -3.33 13.49
C ASP A 108 16.64 -3.35 13.01
N GLU A 109 16.86 -3.63 11.72
CA GLU A 109 18.16 -3.59 11.05
C GLU A 109 18.34 -2.30 10.22
N ALA A 110 17.45 -1.33 10.37
CA ALA A 110 17.48 -0.12 9.55
C ALA A 110 18.66 0.79 9.89
N VAL A 111 19.26 1.37 8.86
CA VAL A 111 20.28 2.42 8.99
C VAL A 111 19.57 3.77 9.01
N VAL A 112 19.92 4.60 10.00
CA VAL A 112 19.33 5.93 10.17
C VAL A 112 20.42 6.97 9.98
N GLU A 113 20.20 7.87 9.03
CA GLU A 113 21.02 9.07 8.84
C GLU A 113 20.21 10.26 9.30
N THR A 114 20.74 11.06 10.22
CA THR A 114 20.04 12.24 10.76
C THR A 114 20.88 13.49 10.52
N GLU A 115 20.26 14.54 10.00
CA GLU A 115 20.88 15.83 9.75
C GLU A 115 19.97 16.93 10.31
N GLY A 116 20.27 17.41 11.52
CA GLY A 116 19.45 18.42 12.20
C GLY A 116 18.00 17.96 12.40
N SER A 117 17.07 18.57 11.65
CA SER A 117 15.63 18.27 11.71
C SER A 117 15.15 17.33 10.60
N THR A 118 16.05 16.69 9.86
CA THR A 118 15.71 15.71 8.81
C THR A 118 16.36 14.36 9.12
N ALA A 119 15.75 13.28 8.62
CA ALA A 119 16.33 11.96 8.72
C ALA A 119 15.99 11.11 7.48
N VAL A 120 16.85 10.15 7.18
CA VAL A 120 16.61 9.09 6.20
C VAL A 120 16.73 7.74 6.89
N VAL A 121 15.67 6.95 6.83
CA VAL A 121 15.63 5.57 7.35
C VAL A 121 15.74 4.61 6.16
N ARG A 122 16.75 3.73 6.20
CA ARG A 122 17.08 2.82 5.11
C ARG A 122 16.97 1.36 5.57
N PHE A 123 16.23 0.53 4.84
CA PHE A 123 16.14 -0.91 5.11
C PHE A 123 16.01 -1.72 3.83
N HIS A 124 16.57 -2.93 3.85
CA HIS A 124 16.64 -3.82 2.70
C HIS A 124 15.53 -4.87 2.77
N ARG A 125 14.76 -5.03 1.69
CA ARG A 125 13.79 -6.12 1.58
C ARG A 125 14.42 -7.37 0.97
N PRO A 126 14.20 -8.56 1.54
CA PRO A 126 14.60 -9.83 0.92
C PRO A 126 14.05 -9.93 -0.51
N GLY A 127 14.93 -10.13 -1.50
CA GLY A 127 14.54 -10.19 -2.92
C GLY A 127 14.13 -8.84 -3.54
N GLY A 128 14.32 -7.72 -2.83
CA GLY A 128 13.99 -6.37 -3.25
C GLY A 128 15.18 -5.40 -3.21
N GLY A 129 14.93 -4.17 -3.67
CA GLY A 129 15.87 -3.06 -3.50
C GLY A 129 15.78 -2.43 -2.12
N GLU A 130 16.78 -1.60 -1.79
CA GLU A 130 16.78 -0.75 -0.60
C GLU A 130 15.58 0.20 -0.61
N ARG A 131 14.86 0.31 0.50
CA ARG A 131 13.84 1.34 0.72
C ARG A 131 14.45 2.47 1.52
N ARG A 132 14.21 3.72 1.10
CA ARG A 132 14.70 4.93 1.76
C ARG A 132 13.52 5.84 2.08
N LEU A 133 13.21 5.99 3.36
CA LEU A 133 12.12 6.85 3.81
C LEU A 133 12.70 8.15 4.35
N ARG A 134 12.23 9.28 3.83
CA ARG A 134 12.61 10.62 4.28
C ARG A 134 11.65 11.10 5.36
N LEU A 135 12.19 11.64 6.44
CA LEU A 135 11.45 12.18 7.57
C LEU A 135 11.90 13.60 7.89
N VAL A 136 10.99 14.36 8.48
CA VAL A 136 11.23 15.69 9.03
C VAL A 136 10.72 15.75 10.46
N ARG A 137 11.36 16.56 11.30
CA ARG A 137 10.92 16.80 12.67
C ARG A 137 10.00 18.01 12.72
N GLU A 138 8.73 17.78 13.05
CA GLU A 138 7.70 18.81 13.21
C GLU A 138 7.12 18.73 14.62
N GLU A 139 7.05 19.86 15.32
CA GLU A 139 6.47 19.94 16.68
C GLU A 139 7.05 18.89 17.66
N GLY A 140 8.35 18.60 17.52
CA GLY A 140 9.06 17.62 18.35
C GLY A 140 8.89 16.16 17.92
N GLN A 141 8.06 15.85 16.93
CA GLN A 141 7.79 14.50 16.41
C GLN A 141 8.43 14.30 15.04
N TRP A 142 8.90 13.08 14.75
CA TRP A 142 9.35 12.70 13.42
C TRP A 142 8.16 12.28 12.56
N LEU A 143 8.04 12.84 11.36
CA LEU A 143 6.96 12.57 10.41
C LEU A 143 7.52 12.23 9.03
N LEU A 144 6.85 11.33 8.31
CA LEU A 144 7.26 10.91 6.97
C LEU A 144 6.92 11.96 5.92
N VAL A 145 7.87 12.25 5.03
CA VAL A 145 7.63 13.02 3.80
C VAL A 145 7.31 12.08 2.64
N GLY A 146 8.05 10.97 2.54
CA GLY A 146 7.86 10.01 1.45
C GLY A 146 9.07 9.09 1.25
N ASP A 147 9.02 8.31 0.17
CA ASP A 147 10.14 7.51 -0.30
C ASP A 147 11.08 8.38 -1.15
N ASP A 148 12.35 8.43 -0.77
CA ASP A 148 13.39 9.24 -1.42
C ASP A 148 13.68 8.81 -2.87
N SER A 149 13.29 7.58 -3.22
CA SER A 149 13.51 7.00 -4.54
C SER A 149 12.37 7.21 -5.54
N ALA A 150 11.25 7.79 -5.11
CA ALA A 150 10.06 7.98 -5.94
C ALA A 150 9.91 9.44 -6.38
N ASP A 151 9.66 9.65 -7.68
CA ASP A 151 9.29 10.96 -8.23
C ASP A 151 7.78 11.24 -8.10
N ALA A 152 7.39 12.49 -8.38
CA ALA A 152 6.00 12.93 -8.28
C ALA A 152 5.04 12.12 -9.18
N ASP A 153 5.50 11.74 -10.38
CA ASP A 153 4.71 10.93 -11.32
C ASP A 153 4.45 9.52 -10.76
N THR A 154 5.44 8.94 -10.08
CA THR A 154 5.32 7.66 -9.38
C THR A 154 4.30 7.75 -8.25
N PHE A 155 4.33 8.80 -7.44
CA PHE A 155 3.33 9.03 -6.40
C PHE A 155 1.93 9.23 -6.97
N ALA A 156 1.79 10.04 -8.02
CA ALA A 156 0.50 10.28 -8.66
C ALA A 156 -0.10 9.00 -9.29
N ALA A 157 0.73 8.19 -9.94
CA ALA A 157 0.33 6.89 -10.47
C ALA A 157 -0.06 5.92 -9.35
N ALA A 158 0.68 5.90 -8.24
CA ALA A 158 0.35 5.10 -7.08
C ALA A 158 -0.96 5.54 -6.42
N ALA A 159 -1.17 6.84 -6.24
CA ALA A 159 -2.40 7.40 -5.68
C ALA A 159 -3.63 7.03 -6.52
N ARG A 160 -3.54 7.11 -7.86
CA ARG A 160 -4.62 6.64 -8.75
C ARG A 160 -4.96 5.17 -8.52
N ARG A 161 -3.96 4.29 -8.56
CA ARG A 161 -4.15 2.84 -8.36
C ARG A 161 -4.74 2.49 -6.99
N LEU A 162 -4.28 3.18 -5.94
CA LEU A 162 -4.81 2.99 -4.59
C LEU A 162 -6.28 3.41 -4.51
N ARG A 163 -6.68 4.50 -5.18
CA ARG A 163 -8.09 4.91 -5.27
C ARG A 163 -8.94 3.90 -6.03
N ASP A 164 -8.51 3.45 -7.20
CA ASP A 164 -9.25 2.45 -7.97
C ASP A 164 -9.46 1.15 -7.17
N LEU A 165 -8.45 0.74 -6.41
CA LEU A 165 -8.54 -0.41 -5.52
C LEU A 165 -9.49 -0.15 -4.34
N ALA A 166 -9.41 1.02 -3.71
CA ALA A 166 -10.30 1.41 -2.62
C ALA A 166 -11.77 1.44 -3.08
N GLU A 167 -12.05 1.99 -4.25
CA GLU A 167 -13.39 2.01 -4.87
C GLU A 167 -13.88 0.60 -5.17
N ALA A 168 -13.02 -0.27 -5.72
CA ALA A 168 -13.37 -1.65 -5.97
C ALA A 168 -13.70 -2.42 -4.67
N MET A 169 -12.94 -2.19 -3.60
CA MET A 169 -13.21 -2.77 -2.28
C MET A 169 -14.52 -2.25 -1.68
N ALA A 170 -14.78 -0.95 -1.77
CA ALA A 170 -16.01 -0.34 -1.31
C ALA A 170 -17.23 -0.90 -2.08
N GLN A 171 -17.12 -1.02 -3.41
CA GLN A 171 -18.17 -1.63 -4.23
C GLN A 171 -18.39 -3.10 -3.87
N ALA A 172 -17.32 -3.87 -3.65
CA ALA A 172 -17.44 -5.26 -3.20
C ALA A 172 -18.14 -5.36 -1.84
N ALA A 173 -17.84 -4.46 -0.90
CA ALA A 173 -18.54 -4.39 0.38
C ALA A 173 -20.04 -4.07 0.20
N ALA A 174 -20.39 -3.18 -0.73
CA ALA A 174 -21.77 -2.87 -1.06
C ALA A 174 -22.50 -4.08 -1.72
N ASP A 175 -21.86 -4.75 -2.67
CA ASP A 175 -22.40 -5.95 -3.34
C ASP A 175 -22.66 -7.09 -2.34
N LEU A 176 -21.77 -7.27 -1.35
CA LEU A 176 -21.96 -8.22 -0.25
C LEU A 176 -23.18 -7.87 0.59
N ARG A 177 -23.32 -6.60 1.01
CA ARG A 177 -24.47 -6.14 1.81
C ARG A 177 -25.79 -6.27 1.06
N ALA A 178 -25.77 -6.02 -0.25
CA ALA A 178 -26.93 -6.13 -1.14
C ALA A 178 -27.29 -7.57 -1.54
N ASP A 179 -26.71 -8.60 -0.91
CA ASP A 179 -27.02 -10.02 -1.16
C ASP A 179 -26.74 -10.50 -2.60
N ARG A 180 -25.90 -9.78 -3.36
CA ARG A 180 -25.54 -10.15 -4.73
C ARG A 180 -24.86 -11.51 -4.85
N PHE A 181 -24.27 -11.97 -3.75
CA PHE A 181 -23.57 -13.26 -3.64
C PHE A 181 -24.37 -14.32 -2.87
N LYS A 182 -25.66 -14.08 -2.59
CA LYS A 182 -26.50 -15.02 -1.85
C LYS A 182 -26.54 -16.38 -2.54
N GLY A 183 -26.38 -17.44 -1.74
CA GLY A 183 -26.39 -18.83 -2.23
C GLY A 183 -25.11 -19.29 -2.92
N ARG A 184 -24.08 -18.42 -3.01
CA ARG A 184 -22.76 -18.80 -3.54
C ARG A 184 -21.85 -19.26 -2.42
N GLU A 185 -20.90 -20.14 -2.75
CA GLU A 185 -19.88 -20.55 -1.78
C GLU A 185 -18.88 -19.43 -1.49
N ALA A 186 -18.46 -19.33 -0.23
CA ALA A 186 -17.45 -18.36 0.22
C ALA A 186 -16.18 -18.39 -0.64
N ARG A 187 -15.74 -19.58 -1.06
CA ARG A 187 -14.55 -19.77 -1.90
C ARG A 187 -14.68 -19.12 -3.28
N ASP A 188 -15.86 -19.16 -3.88
CA ASP A 188 -16.09 -18.60 -5.21
C ASP A 188 -16.14 -17.08 -5.16
N VAL A 189 -16.84 -16.54 -4.16
CA VAL A 189 -16.87 -15.10 -3.89
C VAL A 189 -15.46 -14.58 -3.61
N ARG A 190 -14.67 -15.32 -2.83
CA ARG A 190 -13.24 -15.01 -2.59
C ARG A 190 -12.45 -14.94 -3.89
N THR A 191 -12.60 -15.94 -4.74
CA THR A 191 -11.84 -16.05 -5.99
C THR A 191 -12.19 -14.91 -6.94
N GLU A 192 -13.47 -14.57 -7.05
CA GLU A 192 -13.95 -13.47 -7.88
C GLU A 192 -13.43 -12.11 -7.39
N LEU A 193 -13.59 -11.81 -6.10
CA LEU A 193 -13.14 -10.54 -5.52
C LEU A 193 -11.62 -10.39 -5.60
N ARG A 194 -10.86 -11.46 -5.31
CA ARG A 194 -9.41 -11.48 -5.45
C ARG A 194 -8.99 -11.28 -6.92
N GLY A 195 -9.67 -11.92 -7.87
CA GLY A 195 -9.43 -11.73 -9.30
C GLY A 195 -9.64 -10.28 -9.74
N ARG A 196 -10.72 -9.64 -9.25
CA ARG A 196 -10.99 -8.21 -9.49
C ARG A 196 -9.87 -7.32 -8.95
N PHE A 197 -9.44 -7.52 -7.71
CA PHE A 197 -8.39 -6.70 -7.09
C PHE A 197 -7.02 -6.90 -7.74
N VAL A 198 -6.62 -8.16 -7.98
CA VAL A 198 -5.37 -8.47 -8.68
C VAL A 198 -5.40 -7.94 -10.12
N GLY A 199 -6.54 -8.01 -10.80
CA GLY A 199 -6.73 -7.46 -12.14
C GLY A 199 -6.42 -5.97 -12.19
N LEU A 200 -6.93 -5.18 -11.24
CA LEU A 200 -6.66 -3.73 -11.16
C LEU A 200 -5.18 -3.43 -10.93
N LEU A 201 -4.50 -4.25 -10.13
CA LEU A 201 -3.07 -4.10 -9.86
C LEU A 201 -2.18 -4.49 -11.05
N MET A 202 -2.68 -5.37 -11.93
CA MET A 202 -1.94 -5.89 -13.09
C MET A 202 -2.27 -5.19 -14.41
N ALA A 203 -3.46 -4.59 -14.55
CA ALA A 203 -3.93 -3.96 -15.79
C ALA A 203 -2.99 -2.86 -16.30
N ASP A 204 -2.32 -2.17 -15.39
CA ASP A 204 -1.44 -1.05 -15.70
C ASP A 204 -0.01 -1.48 -16.11
N ARG A 205 0.38 -2.72 -15.76
CA ARG A 205 1.68 -3.28 -16.18
C ARG A 205 1.73 -3.52 -17.68
N LYS A 206 0.58 -3.83 -18.31
CA LYS A 206 0.47 -3.95 -19.77
C LYS A 206 0.52 -2.60 -20.48
N GLN A 207 -0.11 -1.55 -19.95
CA GLN A 207 -0.05 -0.22 -20.58
C GLN A 207 1.36 0.39 -20.52
N ALA A 208 2.09 0.20 -19.42
CA ALA A 208 3.50 0.61 -19.33
C ALA A 208 4.42 -0.15 -20.31
N GLN A 209 4.08 -1.40 -20.67
CA GLN A 209 4.85 -2.23 -21.61
C GLN A 209 4.53 -1.90 -23.08
N VAL A 210 3.28 -1.52 -23.38
CA VAL A 210 2.83 -1.10 -24.73
C VAL A 210 3.31 0.32 -25.06
N GLY A 211 3.41 1.22 -24.07
CA GLY A 211 3.99 2.55 -24.25
C GLY A 211 5.49 2.53 -24.63
N THR A 212 6.24 1.54 -24.14
CA THR A 212 7.65 1.34 -24.51
C THR A 212 7.84 0.69 -25.89
N SER A 213 6.87 -0.09 -26.40
CA SER A 213 6.99 -0.66 -27.75
C SER A 213 6.62 0.35 -28.84
N LEU A 214 5.67 1.26 -28.58
CA LEU A 214 5.31 2.34 -29.51
C LEU A 214 6.33 3.49 -29.56
N GLY A 215 7.21 3.60 -28.56
CA GLY A 215 8.33 4.57 -28.55
C GLY A 215 9.61 4.08 -29.23
N ALA A 216 9.75 2.77 -29.48
CA ALA A 216 10.92 2.20 -30.13
C ALA A 216 10.84 2.27 -31.68
N ASP A 217 9.63 2.25 -32.25
CA ASP A 217 9.45 2.23 -33.71
C ASP A 217 9.66 3.58 -34.42
N TRP A 218 9.71 4.71 -33.69
CA TRP A 218 9.96 6.03 -34.31
C TRP A 218 11.45 6.40 -34.43
N ALA A 219 12.35 5.60 -33.84
CA ALA A 219 13.79 5.86 -33.88
C ALA A 219 14.53 5.15 -35.04
N GLU A 220 13.93 4.11 -35.64
CA GLU A 220 14.57 3.31 -36.71
C GLU A 220 14.38 3.88 -38.14
N GLY A 221 13.58 4.95 -38.30
CA GLY A 221 13.19 5.48 -39.62
C GLY A 221 14.11 6.55 -40.25
N ARG A 222 15.24 6.93 -39.65
CA ARG A 222 16.09 8.05 -40.15
C ARG A 222 17.57 7.71 -40.36
N ARG A 223 17.87 6.52 -40.91
CA ARG A 223 19.24 6.22 -41.29
C ARG A 223 19.40 5.38 -42.57
N ILE A 224 18.69 5.72 -43.64
CA ILE A 224 19.11 5.33 -45.00
C ILE A 224 18.85 6.49 -45.96
N SER A 225 19.84 7.38 -46.08
CA SER A 225 20.06 8.26 -47.22
C SER A 225 21.44 8.88 -47.07
N ARG A 226 22.45 8.18 -47.58
CA ARG A 226 23.66 8.71 -48.22
C ARG A 226 24.50 7.56 -48.74
#